data_AF-A0A9D9EKR4-F1
#
_entry.id   AF-A0A9D9EKR4-F1
#
_cell.length_a   1.000
_cell.length_b   1.000
_cell.length_c   1.000
_cell.angle_alpha   90.00
_cell.angle_beta   90.00
_cell.angle_gamma   90.00
#
_symmetry.space_group_name_H-M   'P 1'
#
loop_
_entity.id
_entity.type
_entity.pdbx_description
1 polymer ?
#
loop_
_entity_poly.entity_id
_entity_poly.type
_entity_poly.pdbx_seq_one_letter_code
_entity_poly.pdbx_strand_id
1 'polypeptide(L)'
;MKTVVSIGRRNWFNRKPVNLLYTADSVPFKGNAFLPGVAVIPLRQHEGNAARPVVSPGTHVREGQLIAAAGGAPSAPVFSSIPGILREYRTVPLADQT
;
A
#
# COMPACT_ATOMS: atom_id res chain seq x y z
N MET A 1 -13.92 -2.80 -24.39
CA MET A 1 -14.96 -2.62 -23.36
C MET A 1 -14.27 -2.38 -22.03
N LYS A 2 -14.30 -1.17 -21.46
CA LYS A 2 -13.78 -0.90 -20.11
C LYS A 2 -14.89 -0.25 -19.30
N THR A 3 -15.57 -1.05 -18.51
CA THR A 3 -16.51 -0.57 -17.49
C THR A 3 -15.68 0.05 -16.37
N VAL A 4 -15.85 1.35 -16.13
CA VAL A 4 -15.31 2.02 -14.94
C VAL A 4 -16.47 2.27 -14.01
N VAL A 5 -16.41 1.67 -12.81
CA VAL A 5 -17.36 1.95 -11.73
C VAL A 5 -16.81 3.14 -10.96
N SER A 6 -17.53 4.27 -10.96
CA SER A 6 -17.21 5.40 -10.08
C SER A 6 -18.04 5.27 -8.81
N ILE A 7 -17.37 5.31 -7.65
CA ILE A 7 -18.02 5.38 -6.33
C ILE A 7 -17.91 6.82 -5.85
N GLY A 8 -19.04 7.54 -5.88
CA GLY A 8 -19.15 8.90 -5.35
C GLY A 8 -19.35 8.89 -3.83
N ARG A 9 -18.54 9.69 -3.10
CA ARG A 9 -18.85 10.03 -1.70
C ARG A 9 -20.02 11.02 -1.67
N ARG A 10 -21.13 10.65 -1.03
CA ARG A 10 -22.24 11.55 -0.71
C ARG A 10 -21.79 12.55 0.36
N ASN A 11 -21.92 13.85 0.08
CA ASN A 11 -21.96 14.87 1.13
C ASN A 11 -23.10 15.87 0.88
N TRP A 12 -23.74 16.28 1.97
CA TRP A 12 -25.21 16.44 2.12
C TRP A 12 -25.82 17.78 1.65
N PHE A 13 -25.02 18.76 1.19
CA PHE A 13 -25.54 20.09 0.89
C PHE A 13 -25.25 20.54 -0.55
N ASN A 14 -26.17 20.16 -1.44
CA ASN A 14 -26.59 20.91 -2.62
C ASN A 14 -25.50 21.37 -3.60
N ARG A 15 -24.91 20.42 -4.35
CA ARG A 15 -24.24 20.72 -5.62
C ARG A 15 -24.81 19.86 -6.74
N LYS A 16 -25.15 20.50 -7.87
CA LYS A 16 -25.60 19.81 -9.09
C LYS A 16 -24.60 18.71 -9.48
N PRO A 17 -25.06 17.56 -10.02
CA PRO A 17 -24.16 16.49 -10.42
C PRO A 17 -23.17 17.02 -11.46
N VAL A 18 -21.91 17.11 -11.08
CA VAL A 18 -20.84 17.38 -12.03
C VAL A 18 -20.54 16.05 -12.71
N ASN A 19 -20.91 15.93 -13.98
CA ASN A 19 -20.44 14.82 -14.81
C ASN A 19 -18.94 15.00 -15.03
N LEU A 20 -18.14 14.47 -14.10
CA LEU A 20 -16.70 14.39 -14.27
C LEU A 20 -16.42 13.23 -15.25
N LEU A 21 -16.52 13.52 -16.54
CA LEU A 21 -16.03 12.63 -17.58
C LEU A 21 -14.51 12.57 -17.42
N TYR A 22 -14.00 11.53 -16.77
CA TYR A 22 -12.58 11.25 -16.78
C TYR A 22 -12.26 10.75 -18.19
N THR A 23 -11.90 11.66 -19.09
CA THR A 23 -11.26 11.28 -20.35
C THR A 23 -10.01 10.51 -19.94
N ALA A 24 -9.98 9.22 -20.26
CA ALA A 24 -8.77 8.42 -20.17
C ALA A 24 -7.82 8.87 -21.30
N ASP A 25 -7.48 10.16 -21.30
CA ASP A 25 -6.40 10.70 -22.10
C ASP A 25 -5.17 9.86 -21.79
N SER A 26 -4.49 9.44 -22.85
CA SER A 26 -3.33 8.56 -22.80
C SER A 26 -2.39 9.02 -21.69
N VAL A 27 -2.38 8.25 -20.60
CA VAL A 27 -1.59 8.57 -19.41
C VAL A 27 -0.16 8.83 -19.88
N PRO A 28 0.44 10.00 -19.63
CA PRO A 28 1.71 10.40 -20.25
C PRO A 28 2.88 9.51 -19.84
N PHE A 29 2.69 8.64 -18.84
CA PHE A 29 3.59 7.56 -18.51
C PHE A 29 3.02 6.23 -19.03
N LYS A 30 3.84 5.54 -19.82
CA LYS A 30 3.59 4.16 -20.26
C LYS A 30 4.65 3.27 -19.63
N GLY A 31 4.24 2.36 -18.76
CA GLY A 31 5.13 1.42 -18.07
C GLY A 31 5.10 1.56 -16.55
N ASN A 32 5.91 0.73 -15.88
CA ASN A 32 6.06 0.77 -14.43
C ASN A 32 7.05 1.86 -14.01
N ALA A 33 6.85 2.41 -12.82
CA ALA A 33 7.85 3.25 -12.18
C ALA A 33 9.14 2.46 -11.93
N PHE A 34 10.27 3.16 -11.86
CA PHE A 34 11.52 2.57 -11.40
C PHE A 34 11.33 1.97 -10.00
N LEU A 35 11.72 0.71 -9.83
CA LEU A 35 11.65 0.02 -8.54
C LEU A 35 13.01 0.10 -7.84
N PRO A 36 13.05 0.45 -6.54
CA PRO A 36 14.29 0.40 -5.77
C PRO A 36 14.81 -1.04 -5.65
N GLY A 37 16.13 -1.21 -5.57
CA GLY A 37 16.75 -2.53 -5.42
C GLY A 37 16.49 -3.18 -4.05
N VAL A 38 16.20 -2.37 -3.02
CA VAL A 38 15.82 -2.82 -1.67
C VAL A 38 14.75 -1.88 -1.13
N ALA A 39 13.70 -2.44 -0.52
CA ALA A 39 12.71 -1.69 0.25
C ALA A 39 12.72 -2.16 1.70
N VAL A 40 12.75 -1.20 2.63
CA VAL A 40 12.59 -1.45 4.07
C VAL A 40 11.17 -1.04 4.44
N ILE A 41 10.36 -2.00 4.88
CA ILE A 41 8.96 -1.78 5.22
C ILE A 41 8.78 -1.97 6.73
N PRO A 42 8.47 -0.90 7.48
CA PRO A 42 8.32 -1.00 8.93
C PRO A 42 7.04 -1.73 9.30
N LEU A 43 7.13 -2.63 10.29
CA LEU A 43 5.97 -3.34 10.85
C LEU A 43 5.17 -2.49 11.83
N ARG A 44 5.76 -1.41 12.36
CA ARG A 44 5.10 -0.40 13.19
C ARG A 44 4.91 0.87 12.35
N GLN A 45 3.67 1.24 12.09
CA GLN A 45 3.32 2.39 11.24
C GLN A 45 2.79 3.60 12.02
N HIS A 46 2.27 3.36 13.23
CA HIS A 46 1.56 4.34 14.06
C HIS A 46 1.59 3.89 15.54
N GLU A 47 0.92 4.62 16.45
CA GLU A 47 0.85 4.35 17.90
C GLU A 47 0.36 2.94 18.29
N GLY A 48 -0.43 2.32 17.42
CA GLY A 48 -0.95 0.99 17.64
C GLY A 48 0.07 -0.17 17.53
N ASN A 49 -0.40 -1.38 17.83
CA ASN A 49 0.45 -2.58 17.89
C ASN A 49 1.15 -2.86 16.55
N ALA A 50 2.39 -3.33 16.63
CA ALA A 50 3.15 -3.76 15.45
C ALA A 50 2.44 -4.92 14.74
N ALA A 51 2.47 -4.89 13.40
CA ALA A 51 1.94 -5.95 12.56
C ALA A 51 2.75 -7.25 12.74
N ARG A 52 2.05 -8.39 12.70
CA ARG A 52 2.62 -9.73 12.87
C ARG A 52 3.03 -10.30 11.50
N PRO A 53 4.32 -10.60 11.27
CA PRO A 53 4.78 -11.22 10.04
C PRO A 53 3.98 -12.47 9.66
N VAL A 54 3.63 -12.60 8.37
CA VAL A 54 2.94 -13.79 7.83
C VAL A 54 3.71 -14.48 6.70
N VAL A 55 4.89 -13.96 6.35
CA VAL A 55 5.83 -14.55 5.41
C VAL A 55 7.16 -14.81 6.10
N SER A 56 8.04 -15.59 5.49
CA SER A 56 9.37 -15.92 6.05
C SER A 56 10.48 -15.47 5.11
N PRO A 57 11.70 -15.21 5.62
CA PRO A 57 12.88 -15.00 4.77
C PRO A 57 13.00 -16.07 3.68
N GLY A 58 13.36 -15.65 2.46
CA GLY A 58 13.37 -16.49 1.27
C GLY A 58 12.03 -16.56 0.52
N THR A 59 10.94 -16.04 1.10
CA THR A 59 9.62 -16.02 0.43
C THR A 59 9.62 -15.00 -0.70
N HIS A 60 9.18 -15.44 -1.89
CA HIS A 60 8.85 -14.56 -3.00
C HIS A 60 7.52 -13.85 -2.73
N VAL A 61 7.50 -12.53 -2.89
CA VAL A 61 6.33 -11.68 -2.70
C VAL A 61 6.01 -10.88 -3.97
N ARG A 62 4.72 -10.69 -4.24
CA ARG A 62 4.23 -9.80 -5.30
C ARG A 62 3.98 -8.39 -4.74
N GLU A 63 3.92 -7.40 -5.63
CA GLU A 63 3.42 -6.08 -5.26
C GLU A 63 2.00 -6.19 -4.70
N GLY A 64 1.74 -5.48 -3.60
CA GLY A 64 0.45 -5.51 -2.92
C GLY A 64 0.17 -6.82 -2.17
N GLN A 65 1.12 -7.76 -2.08
CA GLN A 65 0.94 -8.98 -1.30
C GLN A 65 1.00 -8.68 0.20
N LEU A 66 0.12 -9.31 0.99
CA LEU A 66 0.14 -9.23 2.44
C LEU A 66 1.42 -9.88 3.00
N ILE A 67 2.17 -9.14 3.80
CA ILE A 67 3.43 -9.61 4.41
C ILE A 67 3.40 -9.58 5.94
N ALA A 68 2.50 -8.80 6.55
CA ALA A 68 2.20 -8.88 7.97
C ALA A 68 0.72 -8.57 8.25
N ALA A 69 0.08 -9.37 9.10
CA ALA A 69 -1.30 -9.14 9.54
C ALA A 69 -1.35 -8.13 10.70
N ALA A 70 -2.50 -7.49 10.91
CA ALA A 70 -2.67 -6.56 12.02
C ALA A 70 -2.40 -7.24 13.38
N GLY A 71 -1.70 -6.54 14.29
CA GLY A 71 -1.30 -7.03 15.60
C GLY A 71 -2.37 -6.91 16.72
N GLY A 72 -3.61 -6.59 16.36
CA GLY A 72 -4.69 -6.22 17.29
C GLY A 72 -4.98 -4.71 17.27
N ALA A 73 -6.19 -4.30 17.63
CA ALA A 73 -6.63 -2.91 17.48
C ALA A 73 -5.95 -1.94 18.49
N PRO A 74 -5.55 -0.73 18.07
CA PRO A 74 -5.46 -0.26 16.69
C PRO A 74 -4.21 -0.86 16.01
N SER A 75 -4.35 -1.49 14.84
CA SER A 75 -3.23 -1.95 14.00
C SER A 75 -3.74 -2.17 12.59
N ALA A 76 -2.84 -1.99 11.61
CA ALA A 76 -3.14 -2.19 10.20
C ALA A 76 -2.30 -3.35 9.63
N PRO A 77 -2.82 -4.09 8.65
CA PRO A 77 -2.03 -5.03 7.88
C PRO A 77 -0.99 -4.29 7.01
N VAL A 78 0.16 -4.92 6.80
CA VAL A 78 1.27 -4.41 5.99
C VAL A 78 1.42 -5.23 4.72
N PHE A 79 1.57 -4.54 3.60
CA PHE A 79 1.67 -5.12 2.26
C PHE A 79 3.02 -4.78 1.62
N SER A 80 3.48 -5.63 0.71
CA SER A 80 4.72 -5.40 -0.03
C SER A 80 4.56 -4.28 -1.05
N SER A 81 5.37 -3.23 -0.94
CA SER A 81 5.36 -2.12 -1.89
C SER A 81 6.00 -2.47 -3.24
N ILE A 82 6.86 -3.49 -3.29
CA ILE A 82 7.56 -3.95 -4.49
C ILE A 82 7.53 -5.48 -4.57
N PRO A 83 7.60 -6.09 -5.77
CA PRO A 83 7.84 -7.51 -5.89
C PRO A 83 9.30 -7.85 -5.54
N GLY A 84 9.53 -9.03 -4.96
CA GLY A 84 10.90 -9.44 -4.62
C GLY A 84 10.96 -10.67 -3.71
N ILE A 85 12.11 -10.85 -3.07
CA ILE A 85 12.35 -11.91 -2.09
C ILE A 85 12.59 -11.24 -0.73
N LEU A 86 11.83 -11.65 0.29
CA LEU A 86 12.07 -11.20 1.65
C LEU A 86 13.43 -11.71 2.13
N ARG A 87 14.32 -10.80 2.52
CA ARG A 87 15.69 -11.16 2.95
C ARG A 87 15.78 -11.44 4.43
N GLU A 88 15.29 -10.55 5.27
CA GLU A 88 15.45 -10.63 6.72
C GLU A 88 14.41 -9.77 7.45
N TYR A 89 14.21 -10.09 8.73
CA TYR A 89 13.58 -9.20 9.70
C TYR A 89 14.69 -8.64 10.60
N ARG A 90 14.81 -7.32 10.65
CA ARG A 90 15.81 -6.64 11.48
C ARG A 90 15.25 -5.39 12.12
N THR A 91 15.80 -5.03 13.26
CA THR A 91 15.59 -3.71 13.85
C THR A 91 16.37 -2.68 13.07
N VAL A 92 15.70 -1.60 12.67
CA VAL A 92 16.31 -0.44 12.01
C VAL A 92 15.97 0.77 12.88
N PRO A 93 16.95 1.59 13.27
CA PRO A 93 16.65 2.83 13.98
C PRO A 93 15.85 3.74 13.04
N LEU A 94 14.64 4.09 13.45
CA LEU A 94 13.88 5.13 12.75
C LEU A 94 14.42 6.50 13.16
N ALA A 95 14.10 7.52 12.35
CA ALA A 95 14.62 8.88 12.55
C ALA A 95 14.26 9.48 13.93
N ASP A 96 13.24 8.94 14.60
CA ASP A 96 12.79 9.33 15.93
C ASP A 96 13.48 8.54 17.08
N GLN A 97 14.45 7.67 16.78
CA GLN A 97 15.22 6.89 17.76
C GLN A 97 14.40 5.90 18.60
N THR A 98 13.21 5.49 18.12
CA THR A 98 12.44 4.37 18.70
C THR A 98 12.59 3.05 17.94
#